data_AF-A0A925LG86-F1
#
_entry.id   AF-A0A925LG86-F1
#
_cell.length_a   1.000
_cell.length_b   1.000
_cell.length_c   1.000
_cell.angle_alpha   90.00
_cell.angle_beta   90.00
_cell.angle_gamma   90.00
#
_symmetry.space_group_name_H-M   'P 1'
#
loop_
_entity.id
_entity.type
_entity.pdbx_description
1 polymer ?
#
loop_
_entity_poly.entity_id
_entity_poly.type
_entity_poly.pdbx_seq_one_letter_code
_entity_poly.pdbx_strand_id
1 'polypeptide(L)'
;NPTNDGKSIRLVFPELTEERRLNLSKDVKKKGEEAKIAIRNIRRDGIEHFKKMEKAHEITEDDLKTLEDDIQKLTDNFTKDIDKHIDDKIKDILTV
;
A
#
# COMPACT_ATOMS: atom_id res chain seq x y z
N ASN A 1 8.97 24.90 -16.93
CA ASN A 1 8.57 25.85 -18.00
C ASN A 1 7.68 25.14 -19.02
N PRO A 2 6.35 25.21 -18.86
CA PRO A 2 5.42 24.70 -19.85
C PRO A 2 5.48 25.53 -21.13
N THR A 3 5.51 24.87 -22.29
CA THR A 3 5.47 25.50 -23.61
C THR A 3 4.09 25.26 -24.22
N ASN A 4 3.37 26.30 -24.63
CA ASN A 4 2.05 26.18 -25.24
C ASN A 4 2.17 26.41 -26.75
N ASP A 5 1.75 25.44 -27.57
CA ASP A 5 1.79 25.53 -29.04
C ASP A 5 0.47 26.02 -29.67
N GLY A 6 -0.46 26.50 -28.85
CA GLY A 6 -1.79 26.97 -29.27
C GLY A 6 -2.86 25.88 -29.34
N LYS A 7 -2.48 24.59 -29.29
CA LYS A 7 -3.40 23.45 -29.16
C LYS A 7 -3.10 22.57 -27.95
N SER A 8 -1.84 22.55 -27.49
CA SER A 8 -1.41 21.71 -26.38
C SER A 8 -0.32 22.38 -25.54
N ILE A 9 -0.29 22.01 -24.25
CA ILE A 9 0.77 22.41 -23.33
C ILE A 9 1.78 21.26 -23.25
N ARG A 10 3.01 21.52 -23.68
CA ARG A 10 4.16 20.62 -23.57
C ARG A 10 4.96 20.96 -22.33
N LEU A 11 5.24 19.96 -21.50
CA LEU A 11 6.14 20.07 -20.36
C LEU A 11 7.40 19.25 -20.66
N VAL A 12 8.54 19.93 -20.76
CA VAL A 12 9.85 19.27 -20.88
C VAL A 12 10.37 19.01 -19.47
N PHE A 13 10.50 17.73 -19.12
CA PHE A 13 11.09 17.30 -17.86
C PHE A 13 12.55 16.89 -18.10
N PRO A 14 13.52 17.53 -17.43
CA PRO A 14 14.90 17.05 -17.45
C PRO A 14 14.99 15.68 -16.76
N GLU A 15 15.98 14.88 -17.15
CA GLU A 15 16.25 13.61 -16.47
C GLU A 15 16.55 13.85 -14.99
N LEU A 16 16.06 12.94 -14.15
CA LEU A 16 16.35 12.97 -12.74
C LEU A 16 17.82 12.63 -12.51
N THR A 17 18.50 13.45 -11.70
CA THR A 17 19.83 13.11 -11.19
C THR A 17 19.78 11.84 -10.35
N GLU A 18 20.91 11.14 -10.27
CA GLU A 18 21.03 9.91 -9.48
C GLU A 18 20.68 10.14 -8.00
N GLU A 19 21.14 11.27 -7.43
CA GLU A 19 20.79 11.69 -6.06
C GLU A 19 19.27 11.85 -5.87
N ARG A 20 18.58 12.41 -6.87
CA ARG A 20 17.12 12.58 -6.82
C ARG A 20 16.40 11.24 -6.91
N ARG A 21 16.88 10.31 -7.75
CA ARG A 21 16.35 8.94 -7.85
C ARG A 21 16.54 8.17 -6.53
N LEU A 22 17.68 8.34 -5.87
CA LEU A 22 17.94 7.72 -4.56
C LEU A 22 17.00 8.28 -3.47
N ASN A 23 16.75 9.59 -3.46
CA ASN A 23 15.81 10.18 -2.50
C ASN A 23 14.37 9.71 -2.74
N LEU A 24 13.95 9.65 -4.01
CA LEU A 24 12.62 9.13 -4.37
C LEU A 24 12.43 7.66 -3.97
N SER A 25 13.46 6.81 -4.12
CA SER A 25 13.36 5.41 -3.70
C SER A 25 13.23 5.26 -2.17
N LYS A 26 13.89 6.13 -1.37
CA LYS A 26 13.68 6.20 0.09
C LYS A 26 12.24 6.60 0.44
N ASP A 27 11.69 7.60 -0.24
CA ASP A 27 10.31 8.04 -0.02
C ASP A 27 9.29 6.94 -0.36
N VAL A 28 9.53 6.20 -1.45
CA VAL A 28 8.67 5.05 -1.83
C VAL A 28 8.71 3.98 -0.75
N LYS A 29 9.89 3.62 -0.23
CA LYS A 29 10.01 2.66 0.88
C LYS A 29 9.25 3.13 2.13
N LYS A 30 9.38 4.41 2.48
CA LYS A 30 8.68 5.00 3.64
C LYS A 30 7.16 4.87 3.50
N LYS A 31 6.62 5.25 2.33
CA LYS A 31 5.18 5.10 2.04
C LYS A 31 4.72 3.64 2.09
N GLY A 32 5.57 2.74 1.62
CA GLY A 32 5.35 1.30 1.70
C GLY A 32 5.18 0.79 3.13
N GLU A 33 6.09 1.17 4.03
CA GLU A 33 6.01 0.79 5.44
C GLU A 33 4.80 1.43 6.15
N GLU A 34 4.48 2.69 5.84
CA GLU A 34 3.26 3.35 6.34
C GLU A 34 1.98 2.58 5.90
N ALA A 35 1.93 2.12 4.65
CA ALA A 35 0.81 1.33 4.14
C ALA A 35 0.69 -0.03 4.85
N LYS A 36 1.81 -0.72 5.10
CA LYS A 36 1.80 -1.97 5.88
C LYS A 36 1.32 -1.76 7.31
N ILE A 37 1.74 -0.67 7.96
CA ILE A 37 1.27 -0.31 9.31
C ILE A 37 -0.24 -0.09 9.30
N ALA A 38 -0.77 0.64 8.30
CA ALA A 38 -2.20 0.88 8.17
C ALA A 38 -2.99 -0.43 8.02
N ILE A 39 -2.54 -1.36 7.17
CA ILE A 39 -3.19 -2.68 7.03
C ILE A 39 -3.19 -3.44 8.36
N ARG A 40 -2.06 -3.46 9.09
CA ARG A 40 -1.99 -4.15 10.39
C ARG A 40 -2.96 -3.57 11.41
N ASN A 41 -3.16 -2.25 11.40
CA ASN A 41 -4.15 -1.59 12.25
C ASN A 41 -5.58 -2.00 11.84
N ILE A 42 -5.91 -1.95 10.56
CA ILE A 42 -7.23 -2.37 10.05
C ILE A 42 -7.52 -3.83 10.39
N ARG A 43 -6.54 -4.74 10.27
CA ARG A 43 -6.70 -6.15 10.68
C ARG A 43 -7.05 -6.25 12.16
N ARG A 44 -6.34 -5.51 13.02
CA ARG A 44 -6.60 -5.51 14.47
C ARG A 44 -8.01 -5.00 14.78
N ASP A 45 -8.42 -3.90 14.14
CA ASP A 45 -9.74 -3.32 14.32
C ASP A 45 -10.85 -4.28 13.83
N GLY A 46 -10.63 -4.97 12.71
CA GLY A 46 -11.53 -6.01 12.20
C GLY A 46 -11.68 -7.18 13.16
N ILE A 47 -10.58 -7.72 13.70
CA ILE A 47 -10.61 -8.80 14.70
C ILE A 47 -11.34 -8.35 15.96
N GLU A 48 -11.10 -7.14 16.45
CA GLU A 48 -11.82 -6.60 17.61
C GLU A 48 -13.32 -6.47 17.34
N HIS A 49 -13.69 -6.07 16.12
CA HIS A 49 -15.09 -6.00 15.71
C HIS A 49 -15.76 -7.38 15.70
N PHE A 50 -15.11 -8.40 15.12
CA PHE A 50 -15.65 -9.76 15.11
C PHE A 50 -15.81 -10.32 16.52
N LYS A 51 -14.84 -10.07 17.41
CA LYS A 51 -14.95 -10.44 18.84
C LYS A 51 -16.11 -9.75 19.56
N LYS A 52 -16.48 -8.53 19.16
CA LYS A 52 -17.67 -7.85 19.70
C LYS A 52 -18.96 -8.49 19.19
N MET A 53 -19.00 -8.88 17.91
CA MET A 53 -20.15 -9.55 17.31
C MET A 53 -20.39 -10.94 17.92
N GLU A 54 -19.31 -11.69 18.21
CA GLU A 54 -19.41 -13.00 18.89
C GLU A 54 -20.01 -12.86 20.29
N LYS A 55 -19.54 -11.88 21.07
CA LYS A 55 -20.12 -11.55 22.39
C LYS A 55 -21.56 -11.06 22.33
N ALA A 56 -21.96 -10.45 21.22
CA ALA A 56 -23.33 -10.02 20.96
C ALA A 56 -24.21 -11.19 20.45
N HIS A 57 -23.65 -12.39 20.28
CA HIS A 57 -24.28 -13.56 19.69
C HIS A 57 -24.79 -13.33 18.26
N GLU A 58 -24.19 -12.38 17.53
CA GLU A 58 -24.49 -12.12 16.11
C GLU A 58 -23.76 -13.12 15.19
N ILE A 59 -22.65 -13.67 15.65
CA ILE A 59 -21.86 -14.71 14.96
C ILE A 59 -21.47 -15.83 15.94
N THR A 60 -21.22 -17.02 15.42
CA THR A 60 -20.75 -18.16 16.23
C THR A 60 -19.22 -18.16 16.41
N GLU A 61 -18.70 -19.00 17.31
CA GLU A 61 -17.26 -19.20 17.49
C GLU A 61 -16.59 -19.77 16.22
N ASP A 62 -17.30 -20.64 15.49
CA ASP A 62 -16.84 -21.19 14.21
C ASP A 62 -16.77 -20.11 13.11
N ASP A 63 -17.75 -19.20 13.09
CA ASP A 63 -17.74 -18.06 12.17
C ASP A 63 -16.60 -17.09 12.49
N LEU A 64 -16.38 -16.79 13.78
CA LEU A 64 -15.28 -15.94 14.23
C LEU A 64 -13.93 -16.48 13.74
N LYS A 65 -13.70 -17.79 13.91
CA LYS A 65 -12.45 -18.44 13.48
C LYS A 65 -12.25 -18.36 11.96
N THR A 66 -13.33 -18.55 11.19
CA THR A 66 -13.30 -18.43 9.72
C THR A 66 -12.97 -16.98 9.30
N LEU A 67 -13.59 -16.00 9.93
CA LEU A 67 -13.35 -14.58 9.67
C LEU A 67 -11.93 -14.14 10.07
N GLU A 68 -11.38 -14.68 11.16
CA GLU A 68 -9.99 -14.46 11.57
C GLU A 68 -9.00 -15.03 10.54
N ASP A 69 -9.26 -16.22 9.99
CA ASP A 69 -8.44 -16.81 8.94
C ASP A 69 -8.52 -16.00 7.63
N ASP A 70 -9.70 -15.53 7.26
CA ASP A 70 -9.90 -14.77 6.02
C ASP A 70 -9.31 -13.36 6.09
N ILE A 71 -9.45 -12.66 7.23
CA ILE A 71 -8.81 -11.36 7.41
C ILE A 71 -7.28 -11.50 7.43
N GLN A 72 -6.76 -12.62 7.96
CA GLN A 72 -5.33 -12.93 7.93
C GLN A 72 -4.84 -13.14 6.48
N LYS A 73 -5.53 -13.97 5.70
CA LYS A 73 -5.19 -14.19 4.27
C LYS A 73 -5.24 -12.89 3.47
N LEU A 74 -6.25 -12.06 3.68
CA LEU A 74 -6.37 -10.75 3.03
C LEU A 74 -5.19 -9.84 3.40
N THR A 75 -4.86 -9.75 4.70
CA THR A 75 -3.72 -8.98 5.20
C THR A 75 -2.41 -9.42 4.53
N ASP A 76 -2.19 -10.72 4.46
CA ASP A 76 -0.96 -11.28 3.88
C ASP A 76 -0.87 -11.03 2.37
N ASN A 77 -1.99 -11.13 1.65
CA ASN A 77 -2.05 -10.81 0.22
C ASN A 77 -1.73 -9.33 -0.04
N PHE A 78 -2.40 -8.41 0.66
CA PHE A 78 -2.14 -6.98 0.46
C PHE A 78 -0.74 -6.55 0.92
N THR A 79 -0.17 -7.21 1.94
CA THR A 79 1.22 -6.97 2.34
C THR A 79 2.18 -7.36 1.21
N LYS A 80 1.97 -8.51 0.56
CA LYS A 80 2.77 -8.93 -0.60
C LYS A 80 2.60 -8.01 -1.80
N ASP A 81 1.38 -7.55 -2.06
CA ASP A 81 1.11 -6.62 -3.16
C ASP A 81 1.80 -5.27 -2.93
N ILE A 82 1.81 -4.76 -1.69
CA ILE A 82 2.57 -3.55 -1.34
C ILE A 82 4.06 -3.75 -1.58
N ASP A 83 4.64 -4.86 -1.12
CA ASP A 83 6.06 -5.17 -1.35
C ASP A 83 6.40 -5.19 -2.83
N LYS A 84 5.56 -5.87 -3.63
CA LYS A 84 5.72 -5.91 -5.09
C LYS A 84 5.65 -4.51 -5.70
N HIS A 85 4.67 -3.68 -5.32
CA HIS A 85 4.54 -2.33 -5.85
C HIS A 85 5.70 -1.42 -5.46
N ILE A 86 6.26 -1.57 -4.26
CA ILE A 86 7.48 -0.86 -3.83
C ILE A 86 8.65 -1.26 -4.72
N ASP A 87 8.87 -2.56 -4.90
CA ASP A 87 9.99 -3.08 -5.68
C ASP A 87 9.91 -2.68 -7.15
N ASP A 88 8.73 -2.84 -7.77
CA ASP A 88 8.47 -2.40 -9.14
C ASP A 88 8.73 -0.90 -9.28
N LYS A 89 8.26 -0.10 -8.32
CA LYS A 89 8.43 1.35 -8.39
C LYS A 89 9.88 1.80 -8.17
N ILE A 90 10.61 1.13 -7.29
CA ILE A 90 12.04 1.38 -7.09
C ILE A 90 12.82 1.03 -8.36
N LYS A 91 12.50 -0.11 -8.97
CA LYS A 91 13.11 -0.51 -10.24
C LYS A 91 12.85 0.53 -11.33
N ASP A 92 11.61 0.98 -11.51
CA ASP A 92 11.28 2.05 -12.46
C ASP A 92 12.04 3.35 -12.19
N ILE A 93 12.23 3.72 -10.92
CA ILE A 93 12.96 4.94 -10.55
C ILE A 93 14.45 4.82 -10.86
N LEU A 94 15.03 3.62 -10.73
CA LEU A 94 16.46 3.39 -10.95
C LEU A 94 16.80 3.05 -12.41
N THR A 95 15.84 2.57 -13.19
CA THR A 95 16.03 2.26 -14.61
C THR A 95 15.78 3.53 -15.44
N VAL A 96 16.52 3.70 -16.53
CA VAL A 96 16.30 4.72 -17.57
C VAL A 96 15.70 4.03 -18.78
#